data_AF-A0A2K3LM69-F1
#
_entry.id   AF-A0A2K3LM69-F1
#
_cell.length_a   1.000
_cell.length_b   1.000
_cell.length_c   1.000
_cell.angle_alpha   90.00
_cell.angle_beta   90.00
_cell.angle_gamma   90.00
#
_symmetry.space_group_name_H-M   'P 1'
#
loop_
_entity.id
_entity.type
_entity.pdbx_description
1 polymer ?
#
loop_
_entity_poly.entity_id
_entity_poly.type
_entity_poly.pdbx_seq_one_letter_code
_entity_poly.pdbx_strand_id
1 'polypeptide(L)'
;NVRARLCLRAAGELENQKERNEEKIKKEIQDKALASMSDLEEYKATCETNNGKGYYDAFKVQKEAKDFQANVKRLVLAGVWDEIIEMLKRYELPDEFEGKKEWIGHGTRFRRLVEPLDIANYHRHLKNEDTGPYMNKARPKRYRYTQRWLEHANRLPKEEITESTFWAEVEELCSWISNNKPFEDVKERILKLEQDIKKWTDKGVLTKDVFSKDPTFIKLWESLPHEHKSTSGISSLFTVKG
;
A
#
# COMPACT_ATOMS: atom_id res chain seq x y z
N ASN A 1 28.51 -36.05 -27.00
CA ASN A 1 28.97 -35.14 -25.93
C ASN A 1 28.14 -35.38 -24.66
N VAL A 2 28.72 -35.92 -23.58
CA VAL A 2 27.99 -36.27 -22.32
C VAL A 2 27.74 -35.04 -21.45
N ARG A 3 28.72 -34.12 -21.37
CA ARG A 3 28.63 -32.89 -20.58
C ARG A 3 27.48 -31.99 -21.04
N ALA A 4 27.33 -31.82 -22.35
CA ALA A 4 26.21 -31.06 -22.92
C ALA A 4 24.83 -31.64 -22.51
N ARG A 5 24.70 -32.98 -22.51
CA ARG A 5 23.46 -33.65 -22.08
C ARG A 5 23.17 -33.47 -20.58
N LEU A 6 24.20 -33.49 -19.74
CA LEU A 6 24.06 -33.23 -18.30
C LEU A 6 23.63 -31.79 -18.03
N CYS A 7 24.22 -30.82 -18.72
CA CYS A 7 23.82 -29.41 -18.62
C CYS A 7 22.36 -29.20 -19.02
N LEU A 8 21.91 -29.81 -20.12
CA LEU A 8 20.51 -29.73 -20.56
C LEU A 8 19.54 -30.35 -19.54
N ARG A 9 19.90 -31.49 -18.96
CA ARG A 9 19.08 -32.12 -17.90
C ARG A 9 19.00 -31.26 -16.65
N ALA A 10 20.12 -30.66 -16.23
CA ALA A 10 20.15 -29.77 -15.08
C ALA A 10 19.30 -28.51 -15.30
N ALA A 11 19.34 -27.94 -16.51
CA ALA A 11 18.48 -26.81 -16.89
C ALA A 11 16.99 -27.20 -16.85
N GLY A 12 16.64 -28.38 -17.37
CA GLY A 12 15.26 -28.89 -17.29
C GLY A 12 14.77 -29.09 -15.85
N GLU A 13 15.62 -29.65 -14.98
CA GLU A 13 15.25 -29.84 -13.57
C GLU A 13 15.13 -28.51 -12.81
N LEU A 14 15.93 -27.51 -13.15
CA LEU A 14 15.79 -26.15 -12.61
C LEU A 14 14.44 -25.55 -12.96
N GLU A 15 13.98 -25.70 -14.21
CA GLU A 15 12.68 -25.19 -14.62
C GLU A 15 11.53 -25.92 -13.90
N ASN A 16 11.59 -27.25 -13.79
CA ASN A 16 10.64 -28.03 -12.99
C ASN A 16 10.61 -27.56 -11.52
N GLN A 17 11.77 -27.19 -10.96
CA GLN A 17 11.85 -26.67 -9.60
C GLN A 17 11.15 -25.31 -9.47
N LYS A 18 11.29 -24.42 -10.46
CA LYS A 18 10.59 -23.13 -10.49
C LYS A 18 9.07 -23.31 -10.52
N GLU A 19 8.56 -24.25 -11.31
CA GLU A 19 7.13 -24.58 -11.35
C GLU A 19 6.63 -25.11 -9.99
N ARG A 20 7.38 -26.04 -9.36
CA ARG A 20 7.06 -26.54 -8.00
C ARG A 20 7.04 -25.42 -6.96
N ASN A 21 7.96 -24.46 -7.08
CA ASN A 21 8.04 -23.31 -6.20
C ASN A 21 6.82 -22.39 -6.35
N GLU A 22 6.37 -22.15 -7.58
CA GLU A 22 5.16 -21.36 -7.83
C GLU A 22 3.91 -22.03 -7.24
N GLU A 23 3.75 -23.35 -7.39
CA GLU A 23 2.64 -24.09 -6.76
C GLU A 23 2.68 -24.03 -5.22
N LYS A 24 3.88 -24.05 -4.63
CA LYS A 24 4.05 -23.84 -3.18
C LYS A 24 3.57 -22.44 -2.77
N ILE A 25 3.95 -21.39 -3.51
CA ILE A 25 3.48 -20.02 -3.24
C ILE A 25 1.97 -19.94 -3.35
N LYS A 26 1.38 -20.57 -4.38
CA LYS A 26 -0.08 -20.59 -4.57
C LYS A 26 -0.80 -21.18 -3.37
N LYS A 27 -0.30 -22.30 -2.87
CA LYS A 27 -0.82 -22.90 -1.64
C LYS A 27 -0.66 -21.97 -0.43
N GLU A 28 0.50 -21.33 -0.27
CA GLU A 28 0.74 -20.42 0.85
C GLU A 28 -0.16 -19.18 0.82
N ILE A 29 -0.39 -18.61 -0.36
CA ILE A 29 -1.34 -17.51 -0.55
C ILE A 29 -2.75 -17.97 -0.18
N GLN A 30 -3.15 -19.16 -0.61
CA GLN A 30 -4.47 -19.70 -0.33
C GLN A 30 -4.67 -20.01 1.17
N ASP A 31 -3.70 -20.65 1.81
CA ASP A 31 -3.79 -21.13 3.19
C ASP A 31 -3.65 -19.98 4.21
N LYS A 32 -2.82 -18.96 3.93
CA LYS A 32 -2.49 -17.90 4.90
C LYS A 32 -2.93 -16.51 4.46
N ALA A 33 -2.62 -16.14 3.22
CA ALA A 33 -2.72 -14.75 2.80
C ALA A 33 -4.17 -14.34 2.53
N LEU A 34 -4.97 -15.16 1.85
CA LEU A 34 -6.35 -14.81 1.52
C LEU A 34 -7.22 -14.60 2.76
N ALA A 35 -7.11 -15.49 3.75
CA ALA A 35 -7.82 -15.32 5.03
C ALA A 35 -7.36 -14.05 5.75
N SER A 36 -6.05 -13.80 5.82
CA SER A 36 -5.52 -12.59 6.47
C SER A 36 -5.91 -11.30 5.74
N MET A 37 -6.02 -11.31 4.41
CA MET A 37 -6.55 -10.19 3.65
C MET A 37 -8.04 -9.97 3.93
N SER A 38 -8.83 -11.04 4.02
CA SER A 38 -10.25 -10.94 4.37
C SER A 38 -10.45 -10.30 5.74
N ASP A 39 -9.67 -10.72 6.74
CA ASP A 39 -9.72 -10.14 8.10
C ASP A 39 -9.38 -8.64 8.10
N LEU A 40 -8.42 -8.22 7.27
CA LEU A 40 -8.03 -6.81 7.15
C LEU A 40 -9.07 -5.98 6.37
N GLU A 41 -9.75 -6.56 5.39
CA GLU A 41 -10.87 -5.91 4.71
C GLU A 41 -12.05 -5.69 5.66
N GLU A 42 -12.36 -6.69 6.48
CA GLU A 42 -13.37 -6.57 7.53
C GLU A 42 -12.96 -5.53 8.59
N TYR A 43 -11.70 -5.52 9.02
CA TYR A 43 -11.16 -4.50 9.91
C TYR A 43 -11.37 -3.10 9.33
N LYS A 44 -10.99 -2.90 8.07
CA LYS A 44 -11.15 -1.62 7.37
C LYS A 44 -12.61 -1.20 7.30
N ALA A 45 -13.50 -2.08 6.86
CA ALA A 45 -14.94 -1.81 6.79
C ALA A 45 -15.55 -1.48 8.16
N THR A 46 -15.10 -2.18 9.21
CA THR A 46 -15.54 -1.94 10.58
C THR A 46 -15.08 -0.58 11.10
N CYS A 47 -13.83 -0.19 10.83
CA CYS A 47 -13.31 1.12 11.24
C CYS A 47 -13.92 2.28 10.44
N GLU A 48 -14.28 2.05 9.18
CA GLU A 48 -15.04 3.01 8.38
C GLU A 48 -16.49 3.14 8.90
N THR A 49 -17.11 2.06 9.39
CA THR A 49 -18.51 2.10 9.88
C THR A 49 -18.65 2.56 11.34
N ASN A 50 -17.73 2.15 12.23
CA ASN A 50 -17.86 2.37 13.68
C ASN A 50 -17.09 3.61 14.16
N ASN A 51 -17.83 4.57 14.75
CA ASN A 51 -17.34 5.73 15.50
C ASN A 51 -16.41 6.71 14.74
N GLY A 52 -16.32 6.63 13.41
CA GLY A 52 -15.67 7.66 12.60
C GLY A 52 -14.21 7.93 12.94
N LYS A 53 -13.46 6.91 13.37
CA LYS A 53 -12.00 7.05 13.64
C LYS A 53 -11.15 6.82 12.39
N GLY A 54 -11.71 6.23 11.34
CA GLY A 54 -10.98 5.80 10.16
C GLY A 54 -10.03 4.64 10.46
N TYR A 55 -9.69 3.84 9.44
CA TYR A 55 -8.94 2.61 9.65
C TYR A 55 -7.44 2.87 9.86
N TYR A 56 -6.90 3.92 9.22
CA TYR A 56 -5.49 4.24 9.26
C TYR A 56 -5.10 4.77 10.64
N ASP A 57 -5.86 5.74 11.16
CA ASP A 57 -5.62 6.32 12.48
C ASP A 57 -5.98 5.38 13.62
N ALA A 58 -7.05 4.58 13.49
CA ALA A 58 -7.34 3.52 14.45
C ALA A 58 -6.15 2.55 14.58
N PHE A 59 -5.58 2.12 13.45
CA PHE A 59 -4.41 1.25 13.44
C PHE A 59 -3.16 1.96 13.97
N LYS A 60 -2.91 3.21 13.57
CA LYS A 60 -1.76 4.02 14.04
C LYS A 60 -1.77 4.17 15.55
N VAL A 61 -2.95 4.33 16.15
CA VAL A 61 -3.14 4.50 17.60
C VAL A 61 -3.18 3.17 18.35
N GLN A 62 -3.68 2.10 17.72
CA GLN A 62 -3.68 0.72 18.20
C GLN A 62 -4.17 0.56 19.66
N LYS A 63 -5.44 0.87 19.89
CA LYS A 63 -6.06 0.86 21.24
C LYS A 63 -6.96 -0.34 21.48
N GLU A 64 -7.64 -0.82 20.44
CA GLU A 64 -8.64 -1.87 20.54
C GLU A 64 -8.03 -3.23 20.15
N ALA A 65 -8.55 -4.34 20.70
CA ALA A 65 -8.05 -5.69 20.41
C ALA A 65 -8.00 -5.99 18.90
N LYS A 66 -8.97 -5.50 18.14
CA LYS A 66 -9.03 -5.60 16.68
C LYS A 66 -7.82 -4.94 15.98
N ASP A 67 -7.28 -3.85 16.53
CA ASP A 67 -6.12 -3.16 15.95
C ASP A 67 -4.85 -4.01 16.12
N PHE A 68 -4.72 -4.69 17.27
CA PHE A 68 -3.64 -5.65 17.50
C PHE A 68 -3.76 -6.86 16.57
N GLN A 69 -4.98 -7.39 16.39
CA GLN A 69 -5.21 -8.48 15.45
C GLN A 69 -4.88 -8.07 14.00
N ALA A 70 -5.30 -6.87 13.57
CA ALA A 70 -4.92 -6.33 12.28
C ALA A 70 -3.40 -6.26 12.12
N ASN A 71 -2.66 -5.88 13.16
CA ASN A 71 -1.20 -5.83 13.11
C ASN A 71 -0.56 -7.22 12.99
N VAL A 72 -1.14 -8.25 13.63
CA VAL A 72 -0.70 -9.64 13.45
C VAL A 72 -0.92 -10.08 12.00
N LYS A 73 -2.10 -9.81 11.43
CA LYS A 73 -2.40 -10.14 10.03
C LYS A 73 -1.51 -9.39 9.04
N ARG A 74 -1.20 -8.11 9.30
CA ARG A 74 -0.21 -7.31 8.56
C ARG A 74 1.15 -8.01 8.53
N LEU A 75 1.63 -8.51 9.67
CA LEU A 75 2.91 -9.22 9.77
C LEU A 75 2.92 -10.56 9.03
N VAL A 76 1.83 -11.34 9.11
CA VAL A 76 1.68 -12.59 8.35
C VAL A 76 1.77 -12.31 6.85
N LEU A 77 1.03 -11.32 6.36
CA LEU A 77 1.05 -10.95 4.95
C LEU A 77 2.42 -10.40 4.52
N ALA A 78 3.07 -9.58 5.34
CA ALA A 78 4.42 -9.11 5.07
C ALA A 78 5.40 -10.27 4.91
N GLY A 79 5.34 -11.28 5.78
CA GLY A 79 6.20 -12.47 5.71
C GLY A 79 6.00 -13.27 4.43
N VAL A 80 4.75 -13.55 4.05
CA VAL A 80 4.43 -14.27 2.81
C VAL A 80 4.98 -13.51 1.59
N TRP A 81 4.73 -12.21 1.51
CA TRP A 81 5.19 -11.42 0.36
C TRP A 81 6.71 -11.21 0.36
N ASP A 82 7.36 -11.09 1.52
CA ASP A 82 8.82 -11.02 1.58
C ASP A 82 9.46 -12.33 1.10
N GLU A 83 8.90 -13.52 1.42
CA GLU A 83 9.38 -14.80 0.88
C GLU A 83 9.26 -14.85 -0.66
N ILE A 84 8.11 -14.46 -1.22
CA ILE A 84 7.89 -14.41 -2.68
C ILE A 84 8.95 -13.52 -3.36
N ILE A 85 9.22 -12.33 -2.80
CA ILE A 85 10.18 -11.39 -3.37
C ILE A 85 11.62 -11.90 -3.25
N GLU A 86 11.97 -12.58 -2.16
CA GLU A 86 13.29 -13.21 -2.03
C GLU A 86 13.46 -14.38 -3.00
N MET A 87 12.43 -15.19 -3.24
CA MET A 87 12.46 -16.24 -4.28
C MET A 87 12.66 -15.66 -5.68
N LEU A 88 11.98 -14.56 -6.02
CA LEU A 88 12.20 -13.85 -7.29
C LEU A 88 13.64 -13.37 -7.44
N LYS A 89 14.20 -12.76 -6.40
CA LYS A 89 15.59 -12.28 -6.41
C LYS A 89 16.61 -13.40 -6.59
N ARG A 90 16.28 -14.63 -6.19
CA ARG A 90 17.11 -15.83 -6.36
C ARG A 90 16.86 -16.56 -7.68
N TYR A 91 16.00 -16.03 -8.56
CA TYR A 91 15.59 -16.68 -9.81
C TYR A 91 14.96 -18.06 -9.59
N GLU A 92 14.22 -18.21 -8.49
CA GLU A 92 13.60 -19.47 -8.06
C GLU A 92 12.14 -19.62 -8.55
N LEU A 93 11.62 -18.65 -9.29
CA LEU A 93 10.28 -18.67 -9.89
C LEU A 93 10.35 -18.60 -11.42
N PRO A 94 9.27 -18.99 -12.12
CA PRO A 94 9.21 -18.91 -13.57
C PRO A 94 9.38 -17.48 -14.06
N ASP A 95 10.02 -17.32 -15.22
CA ASP A 95 10.36 -15.98 -15.75
C ASP A 95 9.11 -15.14 -16.04
N GLU A 96 7.97 -15.79 -16.32
CA GLU A 96 6.68 -15.15 -16.56
C GLU A 96 5.94 -14.73 -15.28
N PHE A 97 6.42 -15.12 -14.09
CA PHE A 97 5.71 -14.97 -12.82
C PHE A 97 5.22 -13.54 -12.58
N GLU A 98 6.09 -12.54 -12.75
CA GLU A 98 5.79 -11.12 -12.54
C GLU A 98 4.73 -10.56 -13.54
N GLY A 99 4.51 -11.27 -14.65
CA GLY A 99 3.54 -10.92 -15.70
C GLY A 99 2.20 -11.65 -15.60
N LYS A 100 2.07 -12.67 -14.74
CA LYS A 100 0.81 -13.43 -14.61
C LYS A 100 -0.25 -12.60 -13.90
N LYS A 101 -1.45 -12.53 -14.51
CA LYS A 101 -2.59 -11.73 -14.01
C LYS A 101 -2.98 -12.10 -12.57
N GLU A 102 -2.89 -13.38 -12.21
CA GLU A 102 -3.15 -13.88 -10.86
C GLU A 102 -2.23 -13.20 -9.83
N TRP A 103 -0.91 -13.22 -10.06
CA TRP A 103 0.08 -12.62 -9.15
C TRP A 103 -0.01 -11.09 -9.11
N ILE A 104 -0.26 -10.45 -10.25
CA ILE A 104 -0.53 -9.01 -10.29
C ILE A 104 -1.77 -8.66 -9.46
N GLY A 105 -2.83 -9.46 -9.57
CA GLY A 105 -4.08 -9.27 -8.81
C GLY A 105 -3.86 -9.41 -7.30
N HIS A 106 -3.23 -10.50 -6.87
CA HIS A 106 -2.91 -10.73 -5.45
C HIS A 106 -1.97 -9.65 -4.90
N GLY A 107 -0.92 -9.28 -5.65
CA GLY A 107 0.04 -8.26 -5.25
C GLY A 107 -0.59 -6.88 -5.13
N THR A 108 -1.49 -6.53 -6.06
CA THR A 108 -2.21 -5.26 -6.02
C THR A 108 -3.17 -5.19 -4.83
N ARG A 109 -3.94 -6.25 -4.57
CA ARG A 109 -4.85 -6.33 -3.42
C ARG A 109 -4.08 -6.23 -2.10
N PHE A 110 -3.01 -7.01 -1.96
CA PHE A 110 -2.10 -6.95 -0.82
C PHE A 110 -1.58 -5.53 -0.59
N ARG A 111 -0.97 -4.92 -1.62
CA ARG A 111 -0.37 -3.58 -1.51
C ARG A 111 -1.38 -2.54 -1.05
N ARG A 112 -2.57 -2.51 -1.66
CA ARG A 112 -3.64 -1.55 -1.32
C ARG A 112 -4.17 -1.70 0.11
N LEU A 113 -4.14 -2.92 0.64
CA LEU A 113 -4.67 -3.22 1.97
C LEU A 113 -3.64 -3.03 3.08
N VAL A 114 -2.39 -3.43 2.84
CA VAL A 114 -1.37 -3.57 3.88
C VAL A 114 -0.38 -2.40 3.91
N GLU A 115 -0.07 -1.78 2.76
CA GLU A 115 0.87 -0.66 2.71
C GLU A 115 0.42 0.54 3.56
N PRO A 116 -0.87 0.94 3.57
CA PRO A 116 -1.37 1.94 4.51
C PRO A 116 -1.08 1.61 5.98
N LEU A 117 -1.22 0.35 6.38
CA LEU A 117 -0.99 -0.10 7.76
C LEU A 117 0.51 -0.11 8.10
N ASP A 118 1.37 -0.43 7.13
CA ASP A 118 2.82 -0.31 7.29
C ASP A 118 3.26 1.15 7.41
N ILE A 119 2.64 2.07 6.68
CA ILE A 119 2.86 3.51 6.81
C ILE A 119 2.40 3.97 8.21
N ALA A 120 1.19 3.58 8.64
CA ALA A 120 0.69 3.87 9.99
C ALA A 120 1.66 3.37 11.06
N ASN A 121 2.15 2.13 10.92
CA ASN A 121 3.13 1.55 11.84
C ASN A 121 4.48 2.30 11.82
N TYR A 122 4.90 2.80 10.66
CA TYR A 122 6.13 3.57 10.51
C TYR A 122 6.07 4.88 11.30
N HIS A 123 5.00 5.65 11.12
CA HIS A 123 4.80 6.93 11.81
C HIS A 123 4.42 6.75 13.29
N ARG A 124 3.70 5.67 13.66
CA ARG A 124 3.42 5.32 15.06
C ARG A 124 4.68 5.23 15.91
N HIS A 125 5.76 4.69 15.34
CA HIS A 125 7.03 4.50 16.03
C HIS A 125 8.02 5.63 15.75
N LEU A 126 7.56 6.78 15.25
CA LEU A 126 8.36 7.97 14.93
C LEU A 126 9.58 7.68 14.02
N LYS A 127 9.53 6.61 13.23
CA LYS A 127 10.67 6.23 12.37
C LYS A 127 10.96 7.27 11.29
N ASN A 128 9.98 8.13 10.98
CA ASN A 128 10.18 9.27 10.10
C ASN A 128 11.17 10.30 10.65
N GLU A 129 11.31 10.41 11.97
CA GLU A 129 12.27 11.31 12.62
C GLU A 129 13.69 10.73 12.55
N ASP A 130 13.83 9.41 12.74
CA ASP A 130 15.13 8.73 12.72
C ASP A 130 15.66 8.43 11.32
N THR A 131 14.78 7.94 10.43
CA THR A 131 15.14 7.38 9.12
C THR A 131 14.78 8.31 7.96
N GLY A 132 13.96 9.34 8.22
CA GLY A 132 13.45 10.28 7.22
C GLY A 132 12.16 9.83 6.53
N PRO A 133 11.79 10.47 5.40
CA PRO A 133 10.51 10.23 4.74
C PRO A 133 10.31 8.77 4.32
N TYR A 134 9.10 8.24 4.53
CA TYR A 134 8.76 6.84 4.24
C TYR A 134 9.14 6.43 2.81
N MET A 135 8.81 7.29 1.84
CA MET A 135 9.01 7.03 0.41
C MET A 135 10.49 6.88 0.01
N ASN A 136 11.42 7.49 0.76
CA ASN A 136 12.84 7.50 0.42
C ASN A 136 13.51 6.17 0.78
N LYS A 137 13.66 5.90 2.08
CA LYS A 137 14.49 4.79 2.58
C LYS A 137 13.70 3.67 3.25
N ALA A 138 12.46 3.90 3.67
CA ALA A 138 11.74 2.95 4.51
C ALA A 138 10.78 2.04 3.75
N ARG A 139 10.26 2.48 2.59
CA ARG A 139 9.26 1.74 1.81
C ARG A 139 9.74 0.33 1.43
N PRO A 140 9.13 -0.75 1.97
CA PRO A 140 9.54 -2.14 1.71
C PRO A 140 9.53 -2.54 0.23
N LYS A 141 10.43 -3.45 -0.15
CA LYS A 141 10.58 -3.90 -1.55
C LYS A 141 9.31 -4.59 -2.08
N ARG A 142 8.61 -5.36 -1.26
CA ARG A 142 7.35 -6.03 -1.63
C ARG A 142 6.29 -5.11 -2.25
N TYR A 143 6.21 -3.86 -1.80
CA TYR A 143 5.29 -2.88 -2.39
C TYR A 143 5.82 -2.29 -3.69
N ARG A 144 7.14 -2.06 -3.77
CA ARG A 144 7.78 -1.55 -5.00
C ARG A 144 7.66 -2.55 -6.16
N TYR A 145 7.82 -3.84 -5.89
CA TYR A 145 7.66 -4.89 -6.91
C TYR A 145 6.22 -5.00 -7.37
N THR A 146 5.27 -5.19 -6.45
CA THR A 146 3.85 -5.32 -6.80
C THR A 146 3.26 -4.07 -7.47
N GLN A 147 3.75 -2.86 -7.14
CA GLN A 147 3.43 -1.65 -7.91
C GLN A 147 3.96 -1.74 -9.35
N ARG A 148 5.24 -2.09 -9.54
CA ARG A 148 5.86 -2.19 -10.87
C ARG A 148 5.19 -3.23 -11.75
N TRP A 149 4.77 -4.36 -11.19
CA TRP A 149 4.05 -5.39 -11.95
C TRP A 149 2.74 -4.84 -12.51
N LEU A 150 1.96 -4.13 -11.69
CA LEU A 150 0.71 -3.51 -12.11
C LEU A 150 0.94 -2.40 -13.15
N GLU A 151 1.92 -1.53 -12.90
CA GLU A 151 2.28 -0.45 -13.82
C GLU A 151 2.70 -1.00 -15.19
N HIS A 152 3.56 -2.02 -15.21
CA HIS A 152 4.02 -2.65 -16.43
C HIS A 152 2.87 -3.33 -17.19
N ALA A 153 2.05 -4.12 -16.50
CA ALA A 153 0.92 -4.83 -17.11
C ALA A 153 -0.09 -3.88 -17.76
N ASN A 154 -0.30 -2.70 -17.17
CA ASN A 154 -1.22 -1.67 -17.67
C ASN A 154 -0.54 -0.60 -18.54
N ARG A 155 0.78 -0.71 -18.80
CA ARG A 155 1.58 0.28 -19.52
C ARG A 155 1.45 1.70 -18.94
N LEU A 156 1.35 1.79 -17.62
CA LEU A 156 1.24 3.06 -16.90
C LEU A 156 2.63 3.65 -16.68
N PRO A 157 2.76 4.99 -16.69
CA PRO A 157 3.99 5.63 -16.23
C PRO A 157 4.21 5.30 -14.75
N LYS A 158 5.47 5.33 -14.34
CA LYS A 158 5.84 5.17 -12.93
C LYS A 158 5.28 6.35 -12.13
N GLU A 159 4.37 6.07 -11.20
CA GLU A 159 3.80 7.06 -10.29
C GLU A 159 4.60 7.07 -8.97
N GLU A 160 4.98 8.27 -8.50
CA GLU A 160 5.71 8.41 -7.23
C GLU A 160 4.79 8.16 -6.03
N ILE A 161 3.61 8.77 -6.04
CA ILE A 161 2.54 8.57 -5.07
C ILE A 161 1.43 7.77 -5.76
N THR A 162 0.92 6.75 -5.09
CA THR A 162 -0.14 5.86 -5.57
C THR A 162 -1.24 5.72 -4.53
N GLU A 163 -2.32 5.02 -4.85
CA GLU A 163 -3.44 4.78 -3.96
C GLU A 163 -3.05 4.08 -2.64
N SER A 164 -1.90 3.40 -2.60
CA SER A 164 -1.43 2.67 -1.42
C SER A 164 -0.40 3.45 -0.60
N THR A 165 0.17 4.53 -1.16
CA THR A 165 1.18 5.36 -0.50
C THR A 165 0.71 6.77 -0.19
N PHE A 166 -0.54 7.14 -0.53
CA PHE A 166 -1.03 8.49 -0.29
C PHE A 166 -0.97 8.90 1.19
N TRP A 167 -1.11 7.96 2.14
CA TRP A 167 -0.92 8.25 3.55
C TRP A 167 0.49 8.74 3.89
N ALA A 168 1.52 8.26 3.19
CA ALA A 168 2.88 8.77 3.38
C ALA A 168 3.00 10.22 2.90
N GLU A 169 2.32 10.57 1.80
CA GLU A 169 2.24 11.96 1.32
C GLU A 169 1.52 12.85 2.33
N VAL A 170 0.40 12.38 2.88
CA VAL A 170 -0.40 13.10 3.89
C VAL A 170 0.43 13.36 5.15
N GLU A 171 1.15 12.36 5.67
CA GLU A 171 1.98 12.52 6.87
C GLU A 171 3.14 13.51 6.64
N GLU A 172 3.78 13.49 5.47
CA GLU A 172 4.83 14.45 5.12
C GLU A 172 4.28 15.88 5.01
N LEU A 173 3.14 16.07 4.34
CA LEU A 173 2.48 17.38 4.23
C LEU A 173 2.04 17.90 5.60
N CYS A 174 1.44 17.05 6.44
CA CYS A 174 1.09 17.36 7.81
C CYS A 174 2.31 17.81 8.62
N SER A 175 3.44 17.09 8.50
CA SER A 175 4.69 17.44 9.18
C SER A 175 5.22 18.80 8.73
N TRP A 176 5.23 19.07 7.43
CA TRP A 176 5.68 20.34 6.89
C TRP A 176 4.83 21.52 7.33
N ILE A 177 3.51 21.38 7.27
CA ILE A 177 2.58 22.43 7.72
C ILE A 177 2.72 22.65 9.23
N SER A 178 2.85 21.58 10.03
CA SER A 178 3.06 21.69 11.48
C SER A 178 4.38 22.39 11.83
N ASN A 179 5.39 22.30 10.95
CA ASN A 179 6.67 22.99 11.07
C ASN A 179 6.65 24.40 10.45
N ASN A 180 5.46 25.00 10.28
CA ASN A 180 5.23 26.36 9.75
C ASN A 180 5.79 26.59 8.33
N LYS A 181 5.91 25.53 7.52
CA LYS A 181 6.27 25.69 6.11
C LYS A 181 5.14 26.46 5.39
N PRO A 182 5.45 27.53 4.63
CA PRO A 182 4.44 28.29 3.90
C PRO A 182 3.60 27.41 2.98
N PHE A 183 2.29 27.70 2.90
CA PHE A 183 1.39 26.96 2.02
C PHE A 183 1.85 26.97 0.56
N GLU A 184 2.36 28.10 0.07
CA GLU A 184 2.84 28.21 -1.31
C GLU A 184 3.98 27.22 -1.62
N ASP A 185 4.80 26.84 -0.64
CA ASP A 185 5.88 25.86 -0.83
C ASP A 185 5.39 24.41 -0.91
N VAL A 186 4.13 24.16 -0.53
CA VAL A 186 3.53 22.81 -0.50
C VAL A 186 2.30 22.69 -1.40
N LYS A 187 1.83 23.82 -1.94
CA LYS A 187 0.62 23.96 -2.75
C LYS A 187 0.58 23.03 -3.95
N GLU A 188 1.68 22.91 -4.70
CA GLU A 188 1.74 22.03 -5.87
C GLU A 188 1.54 20.55 -5.49
N ARG A 189 2.16 20.11 -4.37
CA ARG A 189 1.99 18.74 -3.86
C ARG A 189 0.57 18.49 -3.38
N ILE A 190 -0.04 19.46 -2.70
CA ILE A 190 -1.43 19.39 -2.26
C ILE A 190 -2.37 19.29 -3.47
N LEU A 191 -2.24 20.19 -4.46
CA LEU A 191 -3.07 20.16 -5.67
C LEU A 191 -2.95 18.82 -6.41
N LYS A 192 -1.74 18.27 -6.52
CA LYS A 192 -1.51 16.96 -7.11
C LYS A 192 -2.19 15.85 -6.30
N LEU A 193 -2.02 15.84 -4.97
CA LEU A 193 -2.66 14.87 -4.08
C LEU A 193 -4.18 14.91 -4.20
N GLU A 194 -4.79 16.09 -4.28
CA GLU A 194 -6.24 16.25 -4.46
C GLU A 194 -6.73 15.70 -5.81
N GLN A 195 -6.00 15.96 -6.89
CA GLN A 195 -6.30 15.41 -8.21
C GLN A 195 -6.23 13.88 -8.21
N ASP A 196 -5.19 13.33 -7.59
CA ASP A 196 -5.00 11.89 -7.47
C ASP A 196 -6.07 11.22 -6.60
N ILE A 197 -6.44 11.85 -5.47
CA ILE A 197 -7.56 11.39 -4.61
C ILE A 197 -8.86 11.33 -5.39
N LYS A 198 -9.17 12.38 -6.16
CA LYS A 198 -10.37 12.40 -7.02
C LYS A 198 -10.34 11.25 -8.02
N LYS A 199 -9.22 11.06 -8.73
CA LYS A 199 -9.00 9.96 -9.68
C LYS A 199 -9.17 8.58 -9.03
N TRP A 200 -8.62 8.36 -7.83
CA TRP A 200 -8.75 7.07 -7.12
C TRP A 200 -10.17 6.83 -6.60
N THR A 201 -10.86 7.89 -6.17
CA THR A 201 -12.26 7.83 -5.71
C THR A 201 -13.21 7.53 -6.87
N ASP A 202 -13.05 8.22 -8.00
CA ASP A 202 -13.88 8.02 -9.19
C ASP A 202 -13.73 6.59 -9.77
N LYS A 203 -12.55 5.98 -9.60
CA LYS A 203 -12.27 4.59 -9.97
C LYS A 203 -12.70 3.57 -8.91
N GLY A 204 -13.26 4.00 -7.77
CA GLY A 204 -13.66 3.13 -6.66
C GLY A 204 -12.50 2.45 -5.94
N VAL A 205 -11.28 2.96 -6.08
CA VAL A 205 -10.07 2.38 -5.44
C VAL A 205 -9.99 2.78 -3.97
N LEU A 206 -10.37 4.03 -3.66
CA LEU A 206 -10.48 4.56 -2.30
C LEU A 206 -11.92 5.02 -2.08
N THR A 207 -12.46 4.75 -0.89
CA THR A 207 -13.80 5.18 -0.50
C THR A 207 -13.74 6.60 0.06
N LYS A 208 -14.86 7.34 0.02
CA LYS A 208 -14.93 8.68 0.63
C LYS A 208 -14.63 8.63 2.13
N ASP A 209 -15.04 7.54 2.77
CA ASP A 209 -14.86 7.30 4.20
C ASP A 209 -13.39 7.23 4.62
N VAL A 210 -12.49 6.77 3.74
CA VAL A 210 -11.03 6.81 3.97
C VAL A 210 -10.53 8.23 4.23
N PHE A 211 -11.18 9.25 3.66
CA PHE A 211 -10.74 10.64 3.79
C PHE A 211 -11.55 11.41 4.84
N SER A 212 -12.87 11.18 4.90
CA SER A 212 -13.77 11.95 5.75
C SER A 212 -13.83 11.47 7.19
N LYS A 213 -13.29 10.28 7.50
CA LYS A 213 -13.33 9.68 8.85
C LYS A 213 -11.97 9.52 9.51
N ASP A 214 -10.85 9.60 8.79
CA ASP A 214 -9.51 9.47 9.38
C ASP A 214 -9.00 10.85 9.88
N PRO A 215 -8.80 11.05 11.21
CA PRO A 215 -8.35 12.31 11.80
C PRO A 215 -7.10 12.93 11.19
N THR A 216 -6.15 12.13 10.71
CA THR A 216 -4.92 12.64 10.09
C THR A 216 -5.21 13.39 8.79
N PHE A 217 -6.12 12.87 7.97
CA PHE A 217 -6.52 13.57 6.74
C PHE A 217 -7.35 14.81 7.06
N ILE A 218 -8.28 14.71 8.01
CA ILE A 218 -9.08 15.84 8.47
C ILE A 218 -8.17 16.97 8.98
N LYS A 219 -7.16 16.63 9.78
CA LYS A 219 -6.16 17.59 10.28
C LYS A 219 -5.41 18.27 9.14
N LEU A 220 -4.96 17.51 8.14
CA LEU A 220 -4.34 18.09 6.93
C LEU A 220 -5.30 19.09 6.29
N TRP A 221 -6.53 18.68 6.03
CA TRP A 221 -7.54 19.48 5.36
C TRP A 221 -7.86 20.77 6.13
N GLU A 222 -8.08 20.69 7.44
CA GLU A 222 -8.39 21.83 8.31
C GLU A 222 -7.26 22.87 8.29
N SER A 223 -6.01 22.41 8.22
CA SER A 223 -4.82 23.27 8.19
C SER A 223 -4.64 24.05 6.87
N LEU A 224 -5.39 23.71 5.81
CA LEU A 224 -5.30 24.39 4.53
C LEU A 224 -6.01 25.76 4.52
N PRO A 225 -5.51 26.75 3.75
CA PRO A 225 -6.16 28.06 3.62
C PRO A 225 -7.60 27.98 3.15
N HIS A 226 -8.45 28.89 3.63
CA HIS A 226 -9.86 28.93 3.25
C HIS A 226 -10.06 29.12 1.73
N GLU A 227 -9.27 30.01 1.12
CA GLU A 227 -9.31 30.28 -0.32
C GLU A 227 -9.04 29.02 -1.14
N HIS A 228 -8.03 28.22 -0.74
CA HIS A 228 -7.73 26.93 -1.37
C HIS A 228 -8.90 25.94 -1.22
N LYS A 229 -9.42 25.76 0.01
CA LYS A 229 -10.53 24.84 0.27
C LYS A 229 -11.78 25.17 -0.55
N SER A 230 -12.05 26.45 -0.79
CA SER A 230 -13.21 26.91 -1.57
C SER A 230 -13.16 26.52 -3.05
N THR A 231 -11.97 26.31 -3.59
CA THR A 231 -11.75 25.95 -5.01
C THR A 231 -11.31 24.49 -5.20
N SER A 232 -11.05 23.78 -4.11
CA SER A 232 -10.57 22.40 -4.13
C SER A 232 -11.59 21.41 -4.70
N GLY A 233 -11.09 20.51 -5.55
CA GLY A 233 -11.88 19.46 -6.21
C GLY A 233 -12.33 18.34 -5.27
N ILE A 234 -11.81 18.28 -4.05
CA ILE A 234 -12.17 17.28 -3.03
C ILE A 234 -13.02 17.84 -1.88
N SER A 235 -13.36 19.13 -1.92
CA SER A 235 -14.21 19.79 -0.92
C SER A 235 -15.53 19.04 -0.65
N SER A 236 -16.12 18.47 -1.71
CA SER A 236 -17.35 17.66 -1.64
C SER A 236 -17.23 16.37 -0.81
N LEU A 237 -16.01 15.91 -0.49
CA LEU A 237 -15.78 14.77 0.42
C LEU A 237 -16.07 15.12 1.88
N PHE A 238 -16.04 16.41 2.24
CA PHE A 238 -16.18 16.92 3.60
C PHE A 238 -17.50 17.64 3.85
N THR A 239 -18.28 17.93 2.79
CA THR A 239 -19.62 18.49 2.94
C THR A 239 -20.59 17.41 3.38
N VAL A 240 -21.04 17.49 4.63
CA VAL A 240 -22.19 16.73 5.15
C VAL A 240 -23.40 17.11 4.30
N LYS A 241 -24.05 16.14 3.65
CA LYS A 241 -25.44 16.34 3.24
C LYS A 241 -26.23 16.47 4.54
N GLY A 242 -26.61 17.71 4.87
CA GLY A 242 -27.56 17.99 5.95
C GLY A 242 -28.91 17.33 5.69
#